data_AF-A0A5A7V0W7-F1
#
_entry.id   AF-A0A5A7V0W7-F1
#
_cell.length_a   1.000
_cell.length_b   1.000
_cell.length_c   1.000
_cell.angle_alpha   90.00
_cell.angle_beta   90.00
_cell.angle_gamma   90.00
#
_symmetry.space_group_name_H-M   'P 1'
#
loop_
_entity.id
_entity.type
_entity.pdbx_description
1 polymer ?
#
loop_
_entity_poly.entity_id
_entity_poly.type
_entity_poly.pdbx_seq_one_letter_code
_entity_poly.pdbx_strand_id
1 'polypeptide(L)'
;MLELLKNDTKRITHIPYETRHRIRQSAYFRMIHGSDLVCRQSTRMDRRCFAILCHLLRTIAGLTSTKVVDVEEMVAMFLHILAHDVKNRVIQREFMRSSETISRHFNMVLLAVIRLHEELLKKPQPVPNECTDQRWRWFENCLGALDGTYIKVNVPASDRARYRTRKGEVATNVLGVCDTKGDFVYVLAGLRRISCGLTHPP
;
A
#
# COMPACT_ATOMS: atom_id res chain seq x y z
N MET A 1 -12.47 -52.66 -26.67
CA MET A 1 -11.75 -51.98 -25.56
C MET A 1 -10.75 -50.96 -26.12
N LEU A 2 -11.21 -50.04 -26.98
CA LEU A 2 -10.42 -48.90 -27.49
C LEU A 2 -11.28 -47.75 -28.05
N GLU A 3 -12.62 -47.82 -27.87
CA GLU A 3 -13.55 -46.72 -28.20
C GLU A 3 -14.05 -45.94 -26.98
N LEU A 4 -13.68 -46.35 -25.76
CA LEU A 4 -14.04 -45.63 -24.53
C LEU A 4 -13.03 -44.54 -24.13
N LEU A 5 -11.96 -44.34 -24.92
CA LEU A 5 -10.93 -43.30 -24.67
C LEU A 5 -11.01 -42.10 -25.62
N LYS A 6 -12.10 -41.93 -26.38
CA LYS A 6 -12.27 -40.80 -27.32
C LYS A 6 -13.28 -39.74 -26.89
N ASN A 7 -13.80 -39.79 -25.65
CA ASN A 7 -14.88 -38.88 -25.23
C ASN A 7 -14.65 -38.11 -23.91
N ASP A 8 -13.39 -38.00 -23.45
CA ASP A 8 -13.04 -37.15 -22.29
C ASP A 8 -12.48 -35.77 -22.68
N THR A 9 -12.95 -35.20 -23.79
CA THR A 9 -12.87 -33.76 -24.04
C THR A 9 -14.11 -33.04 -23.48
N LYS A 10 -14.59 -33.46 -22.30
CA LYS A 10 -15.70 -32.79 -21.60
C LYS A 10 -15.17 -31.55 -20.87
N ARG A 11 -15.27 -30.43 -21.60
CA ARG A 11 -15.57 -29.06 -21.15
C ARG A 11 -15.11 -28.72 -19.72
N ILE A 12 -14.11 -27.83 -19.63
CA ILE A 12 -13.82 -27.02 -18.44
C ILE A 12 -15.16 -26.49 -17.90
N THR A 13 -15.64 -27.06 -16.79
CA THR A 13 -16.93 -26.69 -16.20
C THR A 13 -16.81 -25.25 -15.68
N HIS A 14 -17.42 -24.31 -16.39
CA HIS A 14 -17.47 -22.92 -15.97
C HIS A 14 -18.18 -22.83 -14.61
N ILE A 15 -17.42 -22.47 -13.56
CA ILE A 15 -17.97 -22.32 -12.21
C ILE A 15 -19.05 -21.21 -12.24
N PRO A 16 -20.27 -21.47 -11.73
CA PRO A 16 -21.34 -20.48 -11.68
C PRO A 16 -20.90 -19.17 -11.02
N TYR A 17 -21.43 -18.04 -11.48
CA TYR A 17 -21.10 -16.71 -10.95
C TYR A 17 -21.30 -16.64 -9.43
N GLU A 18 -22.43 -17.16 -8.93
CA GLU A 18 -22.75 -17.18 -7.50
C GLU A 18 -21.75 -17.97 -6.64
N THR A 19 -21.28 -19.11 -7.14
CA THR A 19 -20.25 -19.88 -6.45
C THR A 19 -18.94 -19.11 -6.40
N ARG A 20 -18.55 -18.44 -7.50
CA ARG A 20 -17.37 -17.57 -7.50
C ARG A 20 -17.55 -16.38 -6.55
N HIS A 21 -18.72 -15.76 -6.51
CA HIS A 21 -19.01 -14.65 -5.61
C HIS A 21 -18.89 -15.06 -4.14
N ARG A 22 -19.45 -16.20 -3.73
CA ARG A 22 -19.32 -16.71 -2.36
C ARG A 22 -17.88 -17.05 -1.99
N ILE A 23 -17.12 -17.67 -2.90
CA ILE A 23 -15.69 -17.96 -2.65
C ILE A 23 -14.90 -16.67 -2.44
N ARG A 24 -15.16 -15.64 -3.27
CA ARG A 24 -14.53 -14.31 -3.16
C ARG A 24 -14.82 -13.63 -1.82
N GLN A 25 -16.09 -13.59 -1.45
CA GLN A 25 -16.49 -13.03 -0.17
C GLN A 25 -15.85 -13.78 0.99
N SER A 26 -15.81 -15.11 0.91
CA SER A 26 -15.16 -15.92 1.93
C SER A 26 -13.64 -15.68 2.00
N ALA A 27 -12.97 -15.42 0.87
CA ALA A 27 -11.54 -15.13 0.83
C ALA A 27 -11.18 -13.86 1.60
N TYR A 28 -11.79 -12.72 1.26
CA TYR A 28 -11.53 -11.49 2.02
C TYR A 28 -12.07 -11.59 3.45
N PHE A 29 -13.21 -12.25 3.66
CA PHE A 29 -13.81 -12.36 5.00
C PHE A 29 -12.89 -13.10 5.97
N ARG A 30 -12.26 -14.21 5.53
CA ARG A 30 -11.25 -14.91 6.33
C ARG A 30 -10.05 -14.03 6.64
N MET A 31 -9.60 -13.26 5.65
CA MET A 31 -8.44 -12.39 5.76
C MET A 31 -8.65 -11.23 6.75
N ILE A 32 -9.83 -10.61 6.73
CA ILE A 32 -10.14 -9.43 7.54
C ILE A 32 -10.84 -9.81 8.84
N HIS A 33 -11.89 -10.62 8.79
CA HIS A 33 -12.80 -10.84 9.93
C HIS A 33 -12.45 -12.07 10.78
N GLY A 34 -11.42 -12.84 10.42
CA GLY A 34 -11.01 -14.02 11.19
C GLY A 34 -10.54 -13.69 12.62
N SER A 35 -9.55 -12.81 12.76
CA SER A 35 -9.08 -12.25 14.04
C SER A 35 -8.18 -11.04 13.79
N ASP A 36 -7.84 -10.28 14.83
CA ASP A 36 -6.87 -9.18 14.69
C ASP A 36 -5.47 -9.68 14.32
N LEU A 37 -5.09 -10.89 14.76
CA LEU A 37 -3.84 -11.52 14.35
C LEU A 37 -3.84 -11.82 12.85
N VAL A 38 -4.91 -12.44 12.34
CA VAL A 38 -5.02 -12.79 10.91
C VAL A 38 -5.05 -11.52 10.06
N CYS A 39 -5.83 -10.51 10.44
CA CYS A 39 -5.89 -9.24 9.73
C CYS A 39 -4.50 -8.57 9.67
N ARG A 40 -3.75 -8.54 10.78
CA ARG A 40 -2.38 -7.99 10.82
C ARG A 40 -1.41 -8.79 9.97
N GLN A 41 -1.50 -10.11 10.02
CA GLN A 41 -0.66 -10.99 9.21
C GLN A 41 -0.89 -10.75 7.72
N SER A 42 -2.13 -10.51 7.30
CA SER A 42 -2.48 -10.36 5.90
C SER A 42 -2.40 -8.94 5.34
N THR A 43 -2.65 -7.92 6.17
CA THR A 43 -2.79 -6.51 5.73
C THR A 43 -1.86 -5.52 6.44
N ARG A 44 -1.12 -5.99 7.46
CA ARG A 44 -0.33 -5.17 8.41
C ARG A 44 -1.17 -4.24 9.30
N MET A 45 -2.49 -4.38 9.31
CA MET A 45 -3.41 -3.61 10.15
C MET A 45 -4.30 -4.55 10.96
N ASP A 46 -4.74 -4.14 12.16
CA ASP A 46 -5.84 -4.85 12.81
C ASP A 46 -7.19 -4.47 12.20
N ARG A 47 -8.26 -5.16 12.62
CA ARG A 47 -9.59 -4.98 12.05
C ARG A 47 -10.13 -3.57 12.25
N ARG A 48 -9.83 -2.95 13.39
CA ARG A 48 -10.27 -1.59 13.69
C ARG A 48 -9.60 -0.59 12.76
N CYS A 49 -8.27 -0.68 12.62
CA CYS A 49 -7.51 0.19 11.73
C CYS A 49 -7.95 0.01 10.27
N PHE A 50 -8.16 -1.23 9.82
CA PHE A 50 -8.69 -1.53 8.49
C PHE A 50 -10.06 -0.89 8.25
N ALA A 51 -10.99 -1.02 9.20
CA ALA A 51 -12.32 -0.43 9.10
C ALA A 51 -12.28 1.11 9.06
N ILE A 52 -11.42 1.73 9.87
CA ILE A 52 -11.20 3.19 9.86
C ILE A 52 -10.66 3.62 8.49
N LEU A 53 -9.65 2.93 7.96
CA LEU A 53 -9.11 3.23 6.63
C LEU A 53 -10.19 3.12 5.55
N CYS A 54 -10.97 2.05 5.54
CA CYS A 54 -12.07 1.88 4.59
C CYS A 54 -13.15 2.97 4.72
N HIS A 55 -13.39 3.47 5.93
CA HIS A 55 -14.30 4.59 6.16
C HIS A 55 -13.73 5.90 5.58
N LEU A 56 -12.49 6.25 5.92
CA LEU A 56 -11.82 7.45 5.43
C LEU A 56 -11.70 7.48 3.89
N LEU A 57 -11.37 6.33 3.29
CA LEU A 57 -11.29 6.20 1.85
C LEU A 57 -12.63 6.47 1.15
N ARG A 58 -13.75 6.11 1.78
CA ARG A 58 -15.09 6.40 1.25
C ARG A 58 -15.48 7.86 1.44
N THR A 59 -15.35 8.36 2.66
CA THR A 59 -15.94 9.65 3.06
C THR A 59 -15.09 10.83 2.60
N ILE A 60 -13.77 10.70 2.63
CA ILE A 60 -12.84 11.78 2.30
C ILE A 60 -12.28 11.59 0.90
N ALA A 61 -11.78 10.39 0.58
CA ALA A 61 -11.14 10.15 -0.71
C ALA A 61 -12.11 9.76 -1.84
N GLY A 62 -13.41 9.60 -1.55
CA GLY A 62 -14.46 9.33 -2.54
C GLY A 62 -14.39 7.95 -3.20
N LEU A 63 -13.75 6.97 -2.58
CA LEU A 63 -13.68 5.60 -3.09
C LEU A 63 -15.05 4.92 -2.97
N THR A 64 -15.60 4.46 -4.09
CA THR A 64 -16.92 3.84 -4.14
C THR A 64 -16.85 2.39 -4.62
N SER A 65 -17.79 1.58 -4.14
CA SER A 65 -17.96 0.20 -4.62
C SER A 65 -18.32 0.18 -6.10
N THR A 66 -17.88 -0.85 -6.81
CA THR A 66 -18.35 -1.15 -8.16
C THR A 66 -19.53 -2.12 -8.10
N LYS A 67 -20.15 -2.42 -9.25
CA LYS A 67 -21.19 -3.46 -9.34
C LYS A 67 -20.72 -4.84 -8.88
N VAL A 68 -19.41 -5.09 -8.81
CA VAL A 68 -18.84 -6.44 -8.63
C VAL A 68 -17.85 -6.55 -7.48
N VAL A 69 -17.33 -5.45 -6.94
CA VAL A 69 -16.31 -5.41 -5.86
C VAL A 69 -16.69 -4.29 -4.90
N ASP A 70 -16.75 -4.56 -3.60
CA ASP A 70 -16.95 -3.56 -2.56
C ASP A 70 -15.61 -2.92 -2.13
N VAL A 71 -15.67 -1.80 -1.40
CA VAL A 71 -14.47 -1.07 -1.00
C VAL A 71 -13.57 -1.92 -0.10
N GLU A 72 -14.13 -2.71 0.81
CA GLU A 72 -13.35 -3.62 1.67
C GLU A 72 -12.54 -4.61 0.83
N GLU A 73 -13.15 -5.27 -0.16
CA GLU A 73 -12.45 -6.20 -1.05
C GLU A 73 -11.36 -5.49 -1.86
N MET A 74 -11.59 -4.26 -2.34
CA MET A 74 -10.56 -3.46 -3.02
C MET A 74 -9.36 -3.18 -2.11
N VAL A 75 -9.63 -2.68 -0.90
CA VAL A 75 -8.60 -2.30 0.07
C VAL A 75 -7.87 -3.53 0.60
N ALA A 76 -8.58 -4.63 0.82
CA ALA A 76 -8.04 -5.94 1.17
C ALA A 76 -7.01 -6.42 0.12
N MET A 77 -7.37 -6.45 -1.17
CA MET A 77 -6.43 -6.83 -2.23
C MET A 77 -5.21 -5.89 -2.27
N PHE A 78 -5.45 -4.58 -2.19
CA PHE A 78 -4.39 -3.57 -2.23
C PHE A 78 -3.38 -3.74 -1.08
N LEU A 79 -3.87 -3.84 0.16
CA LEU A 79 -3.02 -4.00 1.34
C LEU A 79 -2.30 -5.35 1.33
N HIS A 80 -2.95 -6.43 0.90
CA HIS A 80 -2.30 -7.74 0.83
C HIS A 80 -1.13 -7.74 -0.17
N ILE A 81 -1.29 -7.07 -1.32
CA ILE A 81 -0.21 -6.86 -2.29
C ILE A 81 0.96 -6.13 -1.64
N LEU A 82 0.71 -5.01 -0.95
CA LEU A 82 1.77 -4.20 -0.33
C LEU A 82 2.42 -4.92 0.87
N ALA A 83 1.65 -5.64 1.66
CA ALA A 83 2.11 -6.32 2.88
C ALA A 83 3.11 -7.45 2.61
N HIS A 84 3.06 -8.05 1.42
CA HIS A 84 3.79 -9.28 1.08
C HIS A 84 4.52 -9.26 -0.26
N ASP A 85 4.48 -8.15 -1.02
CA ASP A 85 5.00 -8.07 -2.41
C ASP A 85 4.48 -9.20 -3.32
N VAL A 86 3.23 -9.61 -3.10
CA VAL A 86 2.62 -10.70 -3.89
C VAL A 86 2.27 -10.23 -5.29
N LYS A 87 2.57 -11.08 -6.27
CA LYS A 87 2.31 -10.77 -7.68
C LYS A 87 0.82 -10.92 -8.00
N ASN A 88 0.35 -10.16 -8.98
CA ASN A 88 -1.06 -10.13 -9.41
C ASN A 88 -1.67 -11.53 -9.63
N ARG A 89 -0.91 -12.48 -10.19
CA ARG A 89 -1.33 -13.88 -10.40
C ARG A 89 -1.71 -14.61 -9.09
N VAL A 90 -1.09 -14.27 -7.97
CA VAL A 90 -1.43 -14.84 -6.64
C VAL A 90 -2.80 -14.34 -6.22
N ILE A 91 -3.01 -13.02 -6.26
CA ILE A 91 -4.29 -12.37 -5.93
C ILE A 91 -5.43 -12.87 -6.84
N GLN A 92 -5.15 -13.07 -8.13
CA GLN A 92 -6.12 -13.63 -9.08
C GLN A 92 -6.67 -14.99 -8.63
N ARG A 93 -5.82 -15.86 -8.07
CA ARG A 93 -6.26 -17.17 -7.58
C ARG A 93 -7.04 -17.05 -6.28
N GLU A 94 -6.57 -16.22 -5.36
CA GLU A 94 -7.16 -16.06 -4.03
C GLU A 94 -8.52 -15.35 -4.06
N PHE A 95 -8.62 -14.26 -4.84
CA PHE A 95 -9.84 -13.47 -5.00
C PHE A 95 -10.62 -13.85 -6.26
N MET A 96 -10.24 -14.90 -7.00
CA MET A 96 -10.91 -15.30 -8.26
C MET A 96 -11.25 -14.13 -9.20
N ARG A 97 -10.41 -13.10 -9.26
CA ARG A 97 -10.59 -11.89 -10.10
C ARG A 97 -9.65 -11.93 -11.29
N SER A 98 -10.04 -11.30 -12.40
CA SER A 98 -9.11 -11.13 -13.52
C SER A 98 -7.95 -10.20 -13.11
N SER A 99 -6.79 -10.39 -13.73
CA SER A 99 -5.62 -9.53 -13.48
C SER A 99 -5.89 -8.06 -13.82
N GLU A 100 -6.75 -7.83 -14.80
CA GLU A 100 -7.27 -6.51 -15.18
C GLU A 100 -8.05 -5.89 -14.02
N THR A 101 -9.01 -6.62 -13.44
CA THR A 101 -9.80 -6.15 -12.30
C THR A 101 -8.90 -5.83 -11.11
N ILE A 102 -7.92 -6.68 -10.81
CA ILE A 102 -6.97 -6.44 -9.71
C ILE A 102 -6.16 -5.16 -9.96
N SER A 103 -5.62 -5.00 -11.17
CA SER A 103 -4.82 -3.81 -11.52
C SER A 103 -5.63 -2.53 -11.44
N ARG A 104 -6.89 -2.56 -11.93
CA ARG A 104 -7.80 -1.42 -11.88
C ARG A 104 -8.07 -1.00 -10.43
N HIS A 105 -8.48 -1.94 -9.58
CA HIS A 105 -8.83 -1.64 -8.19
C HIS A 105 -7.59 -1.26 -7.37
N PHE A 106 -6.43 -1.85 -7.63
CA PHE A 106 -5.16 -1.44 -7.01
C PHE A 106 -4.88 0.05 -7.27
N ASN A 107 -5.00 0.50 -8.53
CA ASN A 107 -4.78 1.90 -8.89
C ASN A 107 -5.85 2.83 -8.32
N MET A 108 -7.12 2.40 -8.26
CA MET A 108 -8.19 3.18 -7.63
C MET A 108 -7.91 3.42 -6.14
N VAL A 109 -7.50 2.39 -5.41
CA VAL A 109 -7.15 2.50 -3.99
C VAL A 109 -5.88 3.33 -3.80
N LEU A 110 -4.84 3.12 -4.64
CA LEU A 110 -3.62 3.94 -4.61
C LEU A 110 -3.91 5.43 -4.73
N LEU A 111 -4.70 5.82 -5.73
CA LEU A 111 -5.07 7.23 -5.94
C LEU A 111 -5.92 7.77 -4.77
N ALA A 112 -6.80 6.95 -4.20
CA ALA A 112 -7.59 7.33 -3.04
C ALA A 112 -6.70 7.55 -1.79
N VAL A 113 -5.72 6.68 -1.55
CA VAL A 113 -4.75 6.84 -0.46
C VAL A 113 -3.90 8.10 -0.65
N ILE A 114 -3.46 8.38 -1.89
CA ILE A 114 -2.72 9.62 -2.18
C ILE A 114 -3.59 10.86 -1.89
N ARG A 115 -4.89 10.84 -2.23
CA ARG A 115 -5.81 11.95 -1.88
C ARG A 115 -5.98 12.11 -0.36
N LEU A 116 -5.87 11.02 0.39
CA LEU A 116 -6.01 11.02 1.85
C LEU A 116 -4.75 11.51 2.59
N HIS A 117 -3.67 11.85 1.90
CA HIS A 117 -2.37 12.15 2.55
C HIS A 117 -2.45 13.24 3.61
N GLU A 118 -3.23 14.32 3.41
CA GLU A 118 -3.39 15.40 4.39
C GLU A 118 -4.04 14.94 5.70
N GLU A 119 -4.85 13.89 5.66
CA GLU A 119 -5.48 13.30 6.86
C GLU A 119 -4.55 12.29 7.55
N LEU A 120 -3.67 11.65 6.78
CA LEU A 120 -2.73 10.64 7.27
C LEU A 120 -1.45 11.26 7.84
N LEU A 121 -1.00 12.39 7.30
CA LEU A 121 0.18 13.10 7.75
C LEU A 121 -0.18 14.08 8.87
N LYS A 122 0.65 14.12 9.91
CA LYS A 122 0.49 15.12 10.98
C LYS A 122 0.95 16.49 10.50
N LYS A 123 0.25 17.53 10.96
CA LYS A 123 0.73 18.90 10.80
C LYS A 123 2.02 19.06 11.62
N PRO A 124 3.12 19.52 11.00
CA PRO A 124 4.39 19.66 11.69
C PRO A 124 4.27 20.71 12.79
N GLN A 125 4.79 20.39 13.97
CA GLN A 125 4.88 21.32 15.10
C GLN A 125 6.34 21.46 15.52
N PRO A 126 6.84 22.69 15.68
CA PRO A 126 8.21 22.89 16.15
C PRO A 126 8.36 22.41 17.59
N VAL A 127 9.53 21.86 17.89
CA VAL A 127 9.95 21.61 19.26
C VAL A 127 9.97 22.94 20.02
N PRO A 128 9.23 23.06 21.14
CA PRO A 128 9.19 24.29 21.91
C PRO A 128 10.50 24.53 22.68
N ASN A 129 10.81 25.79 22.94
CA ASN A 129 12.02 26.23 23.66
C ASN A 129 12.15 25.62 25.05
N GLU A 130 11.03 25.34 25.70
CA GLU A 130 10.96 24.74 27.04
C GLU A 130 10.67 23.24 27.00
N CYS A 131 11.05 22.55 25.90
CA CYS A 131 10.83 21.12 25.78
C CYS A 131 11.57 20.35 26.90
N THR A 132 10.82 19.61 27.72
CA THR A 132 11.36 18.81 28.83
C THR A 132 11.85 17.43 28.40
N ASP A 133 11.53 16.99 27.18
CA ASP A 133 11.96 15.71 26.64
C ASP A 133 13.50 15.68 26.50
N GLN A 134 14.15 14.69 27.12
CA GLN A 134 15.62 14.59 27.15
C GLN A 134 16.24 14.43 25.75
N ARG A 135 15.52 13.79 24.82
CA ARG A 135 15.95 13.57 23.44
C ARG A 135 15.78 14.81 22.59
N TRP A 136 14.70 15.57 22.79
CA TRP A 136 14.31 16.67 21.91
C TRP A 136 14.66 18.08 22.41
N ARG A 137 14.94 18.27 23.72
CA ARG A 137 15.21 19.60 24.31
C ARG A 137 16.33 20.41 23.66
N TRP A 138 17.25 19.75 22.96
CA TRP A 138 18.40 20.38 22.30
C TRP A 138 18.09 20.82 20.85
N PHE A 139 16.88 20.53 20.36
CA PHE A 139 16.46 20.74 18.97
C PHE A 139 15.33 21.75 18.88
N GLU A 140 15.47 22.89 19.55
CA GLU A 140 14.49 23.99 19.50
C GLU A 140 14.13 24.35 18.05
N ASN A 141 12.84 24.60 17.78
CA ASN A 141 12.28 24.90 16.46
C ASN A 141 12.39 23.78 15.41
N CYS A 142 12.92 22.60 15.76
CA CYS A 142 12.96 21.46 14.87
C CYS A 142 11.55 20.91 14.62
N LEU A 143 11.22 20.58 13.37
CA LEU A 143 9.91 20.02 13.00
C LEU A 143 9.87 18.50 13.11
N GLY A 144 11.02 17.84 13.18
CA GLY A 144 11.09 16.38 13.19
C GLY A 144 12.44 15.82 12.75
N ALA A 145 12.55 14.49 12.83
CA ALA A 145 13.68 13.74 12.30
C ALA A 145 13.45 13.41 10.82
N LEU A 146 14.45 13.68 10.00
CA LEU A 146 14.47 13.39 8.56
C LEU A 146 15.35 12.17 8.31
N ASP A 147 14.82 11.19 7.58
CA ASP A 147 15.59 10.03 7.11
C ASP A 147 15.16 9.63 5.69
N GLY A 148 16.02 8.91 4.99
CA GLY A 148 15.78 8.47 3.62
C GLY A 148 16.08 6.99 3.43
N THR A 149 15.20 6.30 2.71
CA THR A 149 15.39 4.90 2.33
C THR A 149 15.39 4.71 0.81
N TYR A 150 16.18 3.76 0.32
CA TYR A 150 16.22 3.39 -1.09
C TYR A 150 15.25 2.23 -1.33
N ILE A 151 14.25 2.45 -2.19
CA ILE A 151 13.33 1.41 -2.62
C ILE A 151 13.71 1.00 -4.04
N LYS A 152 13.97 -0.29 -4.26
CA LYS A 152 14.23 -0.84 -5.60
C LYS A 152 12.99 -0.64 -6.47
N VAL A 153 13.20 -0.13 -7.68
CA VAL A 153 12.10 0.14 -8.62
C VAL A 153 12.36 -0.56 -9.94
N ASN A 154 11.27 -0.95 -10.61
CA ASN A 154 11.32 -1.46 -11.95
C ASN A 154 10.80 -0.38 -12.90
N VAL A 155 11.67 0.11 -13.78
CA VAL A 155 11.37 1.21 -14.71
C VAL A 155 11.74 0.80 -16.14
N PRO A 156 11.11 1.41 -17.16
CA PRO A 156 11.48 1.21 -18.56
C PRO A 156 12.99 1.40 -18.79
N ALA A 157 13.55 0.72 -19.79
CA ALA A 157 14.98 0.77 -20.07
C ALA A 157 15.49 2.21 -20.34
N SER A 158 14.67 3.04 -20.99
CA SER A 158 14.92 4.47 -21.24
C SER A 158 15.13 5.28 -19.95
N ASP A 159 14.57 4.81 -18.84
CA ASP A 159 14.48 5.56 -17.59
C ASP A 159 15.49 5.07 -16.56
N ARG A 160 16.05 3.87 -16.73
CA ARG A 160 16.97 3.23 -15.77
C ARG A 160 18.14 4.13 -15.38
N ALA A 161 18.69 4.89 -16.34
CA ALA A 161 19.80 5.79 -16.07
C ALA A 161 19.44 6.86 -15.02
N ARG A 162 18.19 7.32 -14.99
CA ARG A 162 17.70 8.32 -14.04
C ARG A 162 17.59 7.76 -12.62
N TYR A 163 17.22 6.49 -12.48
CA TYR A 163 17.03 5.80 -11.20
C TYR A 163 18.28 5.02 -10.72
N ARG A 164 19.43 5.21 -11.38
CA ARG A 164 20.64 4.48 -11.05
C ARG A 164 21.32 5.09 -9.82
N THR A 165 21.49 4.29 -8.78
CA THR A 165 22.23 4.68 -7.56
C THR A 165 23.75 4.62 -7.78
N ARG A 166 24.52 5.18 -6.83
CA ARG A 166 25.98 5.09 -6.82
C ARG A 166 26.49 3.63 -6.86
N LYS A 167 25.73 2.69 -6.28
CA LYS A 167 26.05 1.26 -6.26
C LYS A 167 25.58 0.52 -7.51
N GLY A 168 25.03 1.23 -8.49
CA GLY A 168 24.56 0.66 -9.76
C GLY A 168 23.18 0.02 -9.70
N GLU A 169 22.48 0.05 -8.57
CA GLU A 169 21.11 -0.45 -8.46
C GLU A 169 20.10 0.53 -9.05
N VAL A 170 18.96 0.03 -9.51
CA VAL A 170 17.82 0.83 -9.97
C VAL A 170 16.86 1.02 -8.80
N ALA A 171 16.87 2.20 -8.19
CA ALA A 171 16.10 2.51 -6.98
C ALA A 171 15.65 3.98 -6.94
N THR A 172 14.60 4.27 -6.18
CA THR A 172 14.16 5.63 -5.86
C THR A 172 14.37 5.92 -4.38
N ASN A 173 14.67 7.18 -4.06
CA ASN A 173 14.73 7.62 -2.67
C ASN A 173 13.32 7.95 -2.19
N VAL A 174 12.97 7.44 -1.01
CA VAL A 174 11.82 7.89 -0.24
C VAL A 174 12.34 8.57 1.01
N LEU A 175 12.09 9.86 1.12
CA LEU A 175 12.36 10.65 2.32
C LEU A 175 11.11 10.65 3.21
N GLY A 176 11.30 10.43 4.50
CA GLY A 176 10.28 10.64 5.52
C GLY A 176 10.77 11.67 6.54
N VAL A 177 9.84 12.49 7.03
CA VAL A 177 10.04 13.31 8.23
C VAL A 177 9.01 12.87 9.25
N CYS A 178 9.47 12.57 10.47
CA CYS A 178 8.61 12.22 11.59
C CYS A 178 8.74 13.25 12.71
N ASP A 179 7.63 13.57 13.37
CA ASP A 179 7.63 14.43 14.55
C ASP A 179 8.27 13.76 15.77
N THR A 180 8.22 14.43 16.93
CA THR A 180 8.82 13.92 18.18
C THR A 180 8.17 12.65 18.71
N LYS A 181 6.95 12.31 18.26
CA LYS A 181 6.21 11.10 18.61
C LYS A 181 6.44 9.97 17.61
N GLY A 182 7.13 10.24 16.51
CA GLY A 182 7.36 9.29 15.42
C GLY A 182 6.25 9.26 14.37
N ASP A 183 5.29 10.17 14.43
CA ASP A 183 4.24 10.29 13.42
C ASP A 183 4.80 10.99 12.17
N PHE A 184 4.48 10.49 10.98
CA PHE A 184 4.91 11.12 9.73
C PHE A 184 4.25 12.49 9.54
N VAL A 185 5.05 13.52 9.28
CA VAL A 185 4.60 14.87 8.92
C VAL A 185 4.85 15.19 7.44
N TYR A 186 5.77 14.47 6.81
CA TYR A 186 6.10 14.64 5.40
C TYR A 186 6.68 13.36 4.81
N VAL A 187 6.28 13.03 3.58
CA VAL A 187 6.85 11.92 2.80
C VAL A 187 7.06 12.38 1.36
N LEU A 188 8.26 12.14 0.82
CA LEU A 188 8.62 12.47 -0.55
C LEU A 188 9.28 11.27 -1.23
N ALA A 189 8.61 10.73 -2.26
CA ALA A 189 9.23 9.81 -3.20
C ALA A 189 9.81 10.61 -4.37
N GLY A 190 11.11 10.52 -4.60
CA GLY A 190 11.79 11.43 -5.52
C GLY A 190 13.05 10.92 -6.19
N LEU A 191 13.28 11.46 -7.38
CA LEU A 191 14.46 11.21 -8.21
C LEU A 191 15.68 12.05 -7.76
N ARG A 192 15.44 13.21 -7.14
CA ARG A 192 16.50 14.16 -6.79
C ARG A 192 17.12 13.84 -5.43
N ARG A 193 18.45 13.83 -5.40
CA ARG A 193 19.24 13.96 -4.16
C ARG A 193 18.81 15.22 -3.44
N ILE A 194 18.25 15.08 -2.25
CA ILE A 194 18.34 16.17 -1.27
C ILE A 194 19.77 16.08 -0.73
N SER A 195 20.66 16.88 -1.31
CA SER A 195 21.92 17.20 -0.63
C SER A 195 21.54 18.04 0.59
N CYS A 196 21.79 17.53 1.79
CA CYS A 196 21.83 18.35 2.99
C CYS A 196 22.95 19.39 2.81
N GLY A 197 22.62 20.52 2.20
CA GLY A 197 23.45 21.71 2.24
C GLY A 197 23.24 22.34 3.60
N LEU A 198 24.06 21.93 4.58
CA LEU A 198 24.38 22.81 5.69
C LEU A 198 25.22 23.96 5.11
N THR A 199 24.56 24.94 4.49
CA THR A 199 25.19 26.24 4.26
C THR A 199 25.18 26.94 5.61
N HIS A 200 26.33 26.92 6.30
CA HIS A 200 26.58 27.86 7.38
C HIS A 200 26.37 29.28 6.84
N PRO A 201 25.58 30.14 7.50
CA PRO A 201 25.55 31.55 7.16
C PRO A 201 26.87 32.22 7.58
N PRO A 202 27.26 33.32 6.90
CA PRO A 202 28.48 34.08 7.20
C PRO A 202 28.48 34.71 8.58
#